data_AF-A0A9N9J286-F1
#
_entry.id   AF-A0A9N9J286-F1
#
_cell.length_a   1.000
_cell.length_b   1.000
_cell.length_c   1.000
_cell.angle_alpha   90.00
_cell.angle_beta   90.00
_cell.angle_gamma   90.00
#
_symmetry.space_group_name_H-M   'P 1'
#
loop_
_entity.id
_entity.type
_entity.pdbx_description
1 polymer ?
#
loop_
_entity_poly.entity_id
_entity_poly.type
_entity_poly.pdbx_seq_one_letter_code
_entity_poly.pdbx_strand_id
1 'polypeptide(L)'
;MPTVTKHCNYYFYELLIAYQQAAAQNHLIDNINKQKAIENLTIKPISTDFLARIIAYFDTKNESLNYPQLVKFYRETAYPEAEKIIQTKFKMSYTTPATIKESLFFEE
;
A
#
# COMPACT_ATOMS: atom_id res chain seq x y z
N MET A 1 2.88 -28.54 21.37
CA MET A 1 1.66 -27.72 21.26
C MET A 1 1.89 -26.67 20.17
N PRO A 2 1.15 -26.69 19.06
CA PRO A 2 1.28 -25.66 18.04
C PRO A 2 0.68 -24.36 18.60
N THR A 3 1.45 -23.29 18.52
CA THR A 3 1.22 -22.01 19.18
C THR A 3 0.08 -21.24 18.51
N VAL A 4 -0.82 -20.69 19.34
CA VAL A 4 -1.98 -19.84 18.98
C VAL A 4 -1.65 -18.76 17.93
N THR A 5 -0.41 -18.28 17.91
CA THR A 5 0.13 -17.28 16.97
C THR A 5 0.02 -17.68 15.49
N LYS A 6 0.10 -18.98 15.17
CA LYS A 6 0.09 -19.46 13.77
C LYS A 6 -1.29 -19.27 13.11
N HIS A 7 -2.36 -19.34 13.90
CA HIS A 7 -3.73 -19.18 13.42
C HIS A 7 -4.09 -17.71 13.19
N CYS A 8 -3.72 -16.81 14.10
CA CYS A 8 -4.01 -15.37 13.95
C CYS A 8 -3.40 -14.77 12.69
N ASN A 9 -2.14 -15.13 12.38
CA ASN A 9 -1.48 -14.63 11.18
C ASN A 9 -2.17 -15.16 9.90
N TYR A 10 -2.56 -16.44 9.90
CA TYR A 10 -3.29 -17.04 8.78
C TYR A 10 -4.63 -16.36 8.52
N TYR A 11 -5.45 -16.13 9.56
CA TYR A 11 -6.72 -15.43 9.40
C TYR A 11 -6.56 -13.96 9.02
N PHE A 12 -5.53 -13.28 9.53
CA PHE A 12 -5.19 -11.92 9.10
C PHE A 12 -4.92 -11.85 7.59
N TYR A 13 -4.27 -12.86 7.05
CA TYR A 13 -4.01 -12.95 5.61
C TYR A 13 -5.22 -13.20 4.75
N GLU A 14 -6.03 -14.17 5.15
CA GLU A 14 -7.31 -14.44 4.48
C GLU A 14 -8.16 -13.15 4.45
N LEU A 15 -8.18 -12.40 5.55
CA LEU A 15 -8.86 -11.10 5.64
C LEU A 15 -8.21 -10.02 4.75
N LEU A 16 -6.88 -9.95 4.69
CA LEU A 16 -6.17 -8.99 3.84
C LEU A 16 -6.42 -9.27 2.35
N ILE A 17 -6.38 -10.54 1.95
CA ILE A 17 -6.67 -10.97 0.58
C ILE A 17 -8.13 -10.66 0.24
N ALA A 18 -9.08 -11.01 1.12
CA ALA A 18 -10.50 -10.70 0.93
C ALA A 18 -10.75 -9.19 0.84
N TYR A 19 -10.10 -8.39 1.68
CA TYR A 19 -10.17 -6.93 1.63
C TYR A 19 -9.63 -6.39 0.29
N GLN A 20 -8.47 -6.87 -0.15
CA GLN A 20 -7.86 -6.47 -1.41
C GLN A 20 -8.74 -6.86 -2.61
N GLN A 21 -9.35 -8.05 -2.58
CA GLN A 21 -10.30 -8.49 -3.62
C GLN A 21 -11.56 -7.64 -3.64
N ALA A 22 -12.17 -7.37 -2.48
CA ALA A 22 -13.37 -6.53 -2.40
C ALA A 22 -13.07 -5.08 -2.83
N ALA A 23 -11.92 -4.52 -2.43
CA ALA A 23 -11.46 -3.23 -2.92
C ALA A 23 -11.24 -3.28 -4.45
N ALA A 24 -10.65 -4.36 -4.97
CA ALA A 24 -10.45 -4.51 -6.40
C ALA A 24 -11.77 -4.51 -7.19
N GLN A 25 -12.78 -5.22 -6.69
CA GLN A 25 -14.12 -5.26 -7.29
C GLN A 25 -14.82 -3.89 -7.20
N ASN A 26 -14.82 -3.25 -6.03
CA ASN A 26 -15.45 -1.95 -5.82
C ASN A 26 -14.83 -0.84 -6.68
N HIS A 27 -13.54 -0.95 -6.98
CA HIS A 27 -12.83 -0.02 -7.83
C HIS A 27 -12.69 -0.48 -9.30
N LEU A 28 -13.34 -1.59 -9.68
CA LEU A 28 -13.34 -2.16 -11.03
C LEU A 28 -11.92 -2.40 -11.58
N ILE A 29 -11.01 -2.79 -10.71
CA ILE A 29 -9.60 -3.03 -11.06
C ILE A 29 -9.23 -4.52 -11.12
N ASP A 30 -10.17 -5.43 -10.87
CA ASP A 30 -9.94 -6.88 -10.86
C ASP A 30 -9.58 -7.46 -12.24
N ASN A 31 -10.15 -6.90 -13.30
CA ASN A 31 -10.01 -7.37 -14.69
C ASN A 31 -9.10 -6.49 -15.56
N ILE A 32 -8.36 -5.57 -14.95
CA ILE A 32 -7.45 -4.67 -15.68
C ILE A 32 -6.01 -4.87 -15.21
N ASN A 33 -5.05 -4.40 -16.00
CA ASN A 33 -3.63 -4.47 -15.64
C ASN A 33 -3.26 -3.38 -14.62
N LYS A 34 -2.11 -3.56 -13.95
CA LYS A 34 -1.57 -2.64 -12.92
C LYS A 34 -1.59 -1.18 -13.39
N GLN A 35 -1.12 -0.91 -14.60
CA GLN A 35 -1.01 0.45 -15.12
C GLN A 35 -2.37 1.12 -15.28
N LYS A 36 -3.35 0.41 -15.86
CA LYS A 36 -4.71 0.93 -16.04
C LYS A 36 -5.44 1.12 -14.70
N ALA A 37 -5.17 0.24 -13.72
CA ALA A 37 -5.68 0.40 -12.36
C ALA A 37 -5.14 1.67 -11.70
N ILE A 38 -3.83 1.89 -11.78
CA ILE A 38 -3.19 3.10 -11.27
C ILE A 38 -3.79 4.34 -11.95
N GLU A 39 -3.92 4.34 -13.28
CA GLU A 39 -4.49 5.45 -14.04
C GLU A 39 -5.91 5.81 -13.59
N ASN A 40 -6.79 4.80 -13.46
CA ASN A 40 -8.18 4.97 -13.04
C ASN A 40 -8.30 5.47 -11.60
N LEU A 41 -7.53 4.90 -10.68
CA LEU A 41 -7.57 5.26 -9.27
C LEU A 41 -7.04 6.67 -9.02
N THR A 42 -6.04 7.09 -9.80
CA THR A 42 -5.40 8.41 -9.67
C THR A 42 -6.06 9.49 -10.55
N ILE A 43 -7.30 9.28 -11.03
CA ILE A 43 -8.10 10.36 -11.66
C ILE A 43 -8.37 11.48 -10.64
N LYS A 44 -8.55 11.12 -9.37
CA LYS A 44 -8.70 12.04 -8.24
C LYS A 44 -7.59 11.78 -7.22
N PRO A 45 -7.28 12.74 -6.34
CA PRO A 45 -6.38 12.50 -5.22
C PRO A 45 -6.87 11.31 -4.38
N ILE A 46 -5.95 10.39 -4.10
CA ILE A 46 -6.17 9.21 -3.26
C ILE A 46 -5.04 9.13 -2.23
N SER A 47 -5.25 8.35 -1.17
CA SER A 47 -4.18 8.14 -0.20
C SER A 47 -3.04 7.31 -0.80
N THR A 48 -1.82 7.66 -0.43
CA THR A 48 -0.61 6.91 -0.80
C THR A 48 -0.69 5.47 -0.32
N ASP A 49 -1.17 5.25 0.91
CA ASP A 49 -1.34 3.92 1.49
C ASP A 49 -2.29 3.04 0.65
N PHE A 50 -3.39 3.63 0.15
CA PHE A 50 -4.34 2.90 -0.68
C PHE A 50 -3.72 2.51 -2.02
N LEU A 51 -3.04 3.44 -2.70
CA LEU A 51 -2.36 3.14 -3.96
C LEU A 51 -1.25 2.09 -3.77
N ALA A 52 -0.50 2.18 -2.68
CA ALA A 52 0.56 1.23 -2.33
C ALA A 52 0.00 -0.19 -2.14
N ARG A 53 -1.17 -0.34 -1.52
CA ARG A 53 -1.82 -1.67 -1.38
C ARG A 53 -2.23 -2.24 -2.72
N ILE A 54 -2.68 -1.42 -3.66
CA ILE A 54 -3.01 -1.85 -5.02
C ILE A 54 -1.75 -2.28 -5.78
N ILE A 55 -0.68 -1.50 -5.69
CA ILE A 55 0.63 -1.85 -6.28
C ILE A 55 1.12 -3.19 -5.70
N ALA A 56 1.13 -3.32 -4.37
CA ALA A 56 1.52 -4.55 -3.70
C ALA A 56 0.68 -5.74 -4.17
N TYR A 57 -0.64 -5.60 -4.22
CA TYR A 57 -1.52 -6.64 -4.74
C TYR A 57 -1.13 -7.08 -6.16
N PHE A 58 -0.95 -6.15 -7.10
CA PHE A 58 -0.63 -6.50 -8.48
C PHE A 58 0.74 -7.15 -8.66
N ASP A 59 1.73 -6.70 -7.90
CA ASP A 59 3.10 -7.20 -8.02
C ASP A 59 3.28 -8.54 -7.32
N THR A 60 2.53 -8.79 -6.23
CA THR A 60 2.65 -10.02 -5.44
C THR A 60 1.56 -11.06 -5.73
N LYS A 61 0.56 -10.78 -6.57
CA LYS A 61 -0.57 -11.71 -6.81
C LYS A 61 -0.15 -13.08 -7.35
N ASN A 62 1.00 -13.16 -8.03
CA ASN A 62 1.54 -14.40 -8.59
C ASN A 62 2.65 -14.99 -7.72
N GLU A 63 2.96 -14.37 -6.58
CA GLU A 63 4.04 -14.76 -5.68
C GLU A 63 3.47 -15.35 -4.38
N SER A 64 4.06 -16.46 -3.91
CA SER A 64 3.70 -17.04 -2.61
C SER A 64 4.52 -16.40 -1.48
N LEU A 65 4.26 -15.11 -1.21
CA LEU A 65 4.96 -14.36 -0.16
C LEU A 65 4.38 -14.61 1.23
N ASN A 66 5.26 -14.79 2.22
CA ASN A 66 4.90 -14.79 3.63
C ASN A 66 4.83 -13.35 4.21
N TYR A 67 4.44 -13.22 5.49
CA TYR A 67 3.93 -11.94 5.98
C TYR A 67 5.06 -10.94 6.12
N PRO A 68 6.19 -11.35 6.72
CA PRO A 68 7.39 -10.52 6.71
C PRO A 68 7.79 -10.09 5.30
N GLN A 69 7.71 -10.97 4.30
CA GLN A 69 8.06 -10.62 2.92
C GLN A 69 7.10 -9.60 2.32
N LEU A 70 5.79 -9.77 2.50
CA LEU A 70 4.79 -8.82 2.00
C LEU A 70 4.92 -7.45 2.69
N VAL A 71 5.13 -7.42 4.01
CA VAL A 71 5.35 -6.18 4.77
C VAL A 71 6.62 -5.48 4.30
N LYS A 72 7.69 -6.25 4.07
CA LYS A 72 8.95 -5.73 3.54
C LYS A 72 8.74 -5.13 2.15
N PHE A 73 8.11 -5.87 1.24
CA PHE A 73 7.79 -5.41 -0.12
C PHE A 73 6.92 -4.13 -0.09
N TYR A 74 5.92 -4.09 0.77
CA TYR A 74 5.06 -2.93 0.93
C TYR A 74 5.85 -1.68 1.32
N ARG A 75 6.70 -1.78 2.35
CA ARG A 75 7.47 -0.65 2.89
C ARG A 75 8.60 -0.20 1.96
N GLU A 76 9.31 -1.14 1.35
CA GLU A 76 10.53 -0.86 0.59
C GLU A 76 10.24 -0.59 -0.89
N THR A 77 9.11 -1.05 -1.41
CA THR A 77 8.80 -0.97 -2.85
C THR A 77 7.46 -0.29 -3.12
N ALA A 78 6.36 -0.87 -2.64
CA ALA A 78 5.03 -0.41 -3.07
C ALA A 78 4.68 1.01 -2.56
N TYR A 79 5.04 1.33 -1.32
CA TYR A 79 4.77 2.66 -0.74
C TYR A 79 5.62 3.77 -1.37
N PRO A 80 6.96 3.63 -1.53
CA PRO A 80 7.76 4.59 -2.28
C PRO A 80 7.29 4.79 -3.74
N GLU A 81 6.88 3.71 -4.42
CA GLU A 81 6.36 3.79 -5.78
C GLU A 81 5.05 4.60 -5.83
N ALA A 82 4.11 4.31 -4.92
CA ALA A 82 2.84 5.04 -4.81
C ALA A 82 3.05 6.53 -4.55
N GLU A 83 3.98 6.86 -3.64
CA GLU A 83 4.30 8.25 -3.30
C GLU A 83 4.83 9.00 -4.51
N LYS A 84 5.76 8.40 -5.25
CA LYS A 84 6.32 8.98 -6.48
C LYS A 84 5.24 9.21 -7.54
N ILE A 85 4.32 8.26 -7.72
CA ILE A 85 3.20 8.39 -8.68
C ILE A 85 2.30 9.56 -8.30
N ILE A 86 1.90 9.66 -7.03
CA ILE A 86 1.02 10.72 -6.53
C ILE A 86 1.70 12.09 -6.66
N GLN A 87 2.95 12.21 -6.22
CA GLN A 87 3.73 13.44 -6.35
C GLN A 87 3.83 13.90 -7.80
N THR A 88 4.17 12.98 -8.70
CA THR A 88 4.31 13.27 -10.14
C THR A 88 2.98 13.67 -10.76
N LYS A 89 1.91 12.91 -10.48
CA LYS A 89 0.60 13.09 -11.13
C LYS A 89 -0.12 14.35 -10.67
N PHE A 90 -0.04 14.68 -9.39
CA PHE A 90 -0.68 15.86 -8.82
C PHE A 90 0.26 17.07 -8.69
N LYS A 91 1.49 16.97 -9.18
CA LYS A 91 2.53 18.00 -9.08
C LYS A 91 2.68 18.50 -7.63
N MET A 92 2.61 17.59 -6.66
CA MET A 92 2.76 17.96 -5.25
C MET A 92 4.23 18.25 -4.96
N SER A 93 4.53 19.51 -4.66
CA SER A 93 5.80 19.93 -4.07
C SER A 93 5.63 20.01 -2.56
N TYR A 94 6.14 19.01 -1.82
CA TYR A 94 6.18 19.12 -0.37
C TYR A 94 7.33 20.05 0.01
N THR A 95 6.98 21.21 0.56
CA THR A 95 7.97 22.09 1.20
C THR A 95 8.19 21.55 2.60
N THR A 96 9.18 20.69 2.79
CA THR A 96 9.60 20.31 4.14
C THR A 96 10.24 21.54 4.78
N PRO A 97 9.66 22.13 5.83
CA PRO A 97 10.26 23.30 6.44
C PRO A 97 11.57 22.86 7.09
N ALA A 98 12.71 23.32 6.56
CA ALA A 98 14.04 22.95 7.05
C ALA A 98 14.28 23.33 8.53
N THR A 99 13.38 24.13 9.11
CA THR A 99 13.53 24.78 10.41
C THR A 99 12.67 24.20 11.53
N ILE A 100 11.83 23.20 11.26
CA ILE A 100 11.09 22.55 12.34
C ILE A 100 12.05 21.58 13.05
N LYS A 101 12.58 22.00 14.21
CA LYS A 101 13.24 21.08 15.12
C LYS A 101 12.19 20.07 15.59
N GLU A 102 12.38 18.80 15.30
CA GLU A 102 11.51 17.70 15.77
C GLU A 102 11.33 17.71 17.30
N SER A 103 12.28 18.31 18.04
CA SER A 103 12.18 18.55 19.48
C SER A 103 10.96 19.40 19.88
N LEU A 104 10.39 20.21 18.98
CA LEU A 104 9.16 20.96 19.25
C LEU A 104 7.89 20.09 19.29
N PHE A 105 7.94 18.88 18.74
CA PHE A 105 6.77 18.00 18.63
C PHE A 105 6.83 16.75 19.51
N PHE A 106 8.03 16.38 19.99
CA PHE A 106 8.26 15.14 20.74
C PHE A 106 9.00 15.35 22.08
N GLU A 107 9.06 16.57 22.59
CA GLU A 107 9.44 16.82 24.00
C GLU A 107 8.22 16.63 24.91
N GLU A 108 7.99 15.38 25.35
CA GLU A 108 7.47 15.04 26.69
C GLU A 108 8.21 13.81 27.24
#